data_AF-A0A967TB15-F1
#
_entry.id   AF-A0A967TB15-F1
#
_cell.length_a   1.000
_cell.length_b   1.000
_cell.length_c   1.000
_cell.angle_alpha   90.00
_cell.angle_beta   90.00
_cell.angle_gamma   90.00
#
_symmetry.space_group_name_H-M   'P 1'
#
loop_
_entity.id
_entity.type
_entity.pdbx_description
1 polymer ?
#
loop_
_entity_poly.entity_id
_entity_poly.type
_entity_poly.pdbx_seq_one_letter_code
_entity_poly.pdbx_strand_id
1 'polypeptide(L)' 'MYHRFGEDQHPSTSIRLTQFEAHLRELRRAPYTVVPLGEVVSALRDGRRLPPRTVAITIDDAFRSI' A
#
# COMPACT_ATOMS: atom_id res chain seq x y z
N MET A 1 1.17 -2.41 3.63
CA MET A 1 2.63 -2.65 3.65
C MET A 1 2.89 -3.92 2.85
N TYR A 2 3.89 -3.88 1.98
CA TYR A 2 4.38 -5.00 1.17
C TYR A 2 5.91 -5.10 1.30
N HIS A 3 6.51 -6.22 0.94
CA HIS A 3 7.98 -6.37 0.89
C HIS A 3 8.43 -6.88 -0.49
N ARG A 4 7.98 -8.08 -0.87
CA ARG A 4 8.29 -8.74 -2.16
C ARG A 4 7.03 -9.04 -2.96
N PHE A 5 7.22 -9.31 -4.25
CA PHE A 5 6.15 -9.66 -5.18
C PHE A 5 6.56 -10.87 -6.01
N GLY A 6 5.67 -11.85 -6.21
CA GLY A 6 5.86 -12.95 -7.16
C GLY A 6 6.98 -13.96 -6.86
N GLU A 7 7.60 -13.89 -5.68
CA GLU A 7 8.64 -14.83 -5.25
C GLU A 7 8.08 -15.92 -4.33
N ASP A 8 7.70 -17.06 -4.91
CA ASP A 8 7.09 -18.18 -4.17
C ASP A 8 8.05 -18.83 -3.16
N GLN A 9 9.37 -18.65 -3.33
CA GLN A 9 10.39 -19.11 -2.39
C GLN A 9 10.43 -18.28 -1.08
N HIS A 10 9.75 -17.13 -1.03
CA HIS A 10 9.70 -16.24 0.14
C HIS A 10 8.25 -15.95 0.58
N PRO A 11 7.42 -16.98 0.84
CA PRO A 11 5.97 -16.83 0.99
C PRO A 11 5.53 -16.01 2.22
N SER A 12 6.40 -15.85 3.22
CA SER A 12 6.14 -15.01 4.40
C SER A 12 6.26 -13.51 4.12
N THR A 13 7.00 -13.13 3.08
CA THR A 13 7.30 -11.71 2.73
C THR A 13 6.93 -11.36 1.29
N SER A 14 6.44 -12.32 0.52
CA SER A 14 6.07 -12.16 -0.88
C SER A 14 4.59 -12.39 -1.09
N ILE A 15 3.95 -11.53 -1.88
CA ILE A 15 2.59 -11.74 -2.36
C ILE A 15 2.59 -12.11 -3.83
N ARG A 16 1.63 -12.91 -4.28
CA ARG A 16 1.43 -13.19 -5.70
C ARG A 16 1.07 -11.91 -6.45
N LEU A 17 1.54 -11.76 -7.69
CA LEU A 17 1.19 -10.61 -8.54
C LEU A 17 -0.32 -10.45 -8.73
N THR A 18 -1.04 -11.56 -8.94
CA THR A 18 -2.50 -11.57 -9.08
C THR A 18 -3.22 -11.06 -7.83
N GLN A 19 -2.65 -11.32 -6.65
CA GLN A 19 -3.16 -10.81 -5.38
C GLN A 19 -2.88 -9.31 -5.26
N PHE A 20 -1.67 -8.85 -5.60
CA PHE A 20 -1.36 -7.42 -5.60
C PHE A 20 -2.30 -6.64 -6.52
N GLU A 21 -2.53 -7.14 -7.73
CA GLU A 21 -3.46 -6.54 -8.69
C GLU A 21 -4.90 -6.48 -8.14
N ALA A 22 -5.35 -7.54 -7.46
CA ALA A 22 -6.66 -7.56 -6.82
C ALA A 22 -6.78 -6.48 -5.72
N HIS A 23 -5.73 -6.29 -4.90
CA HIS A 23 -5.71 -5.22 -3.90
C HIS A 23 -5.76 -3.83 -4.56
N LEU A 24 -5.01 -3.61 -5.65
CA LEU A 24 -5.04 -2.34 -6.38
C LEU A 24 -6.42 -2.06 -6.99
N ARG A 25 -7.09 -3.08 -7.53
CA ARG A 25 -8.47 -2.95 -8.04
C ARG A 25 -9.44 -2.57 -6.93
N GLU A 26 -9.29 -3.16 -5.74
CA GLU A 26 -10.15 -2.84 -4.60
C GLU A 26 -9.92 -1.41 -4.09
N LEU A 27 -8.65 -1.02 -3.90
CA LEU A 27 -8.30 0.31 -3.40
C LEU A 27 -8.62 1.45 -4.38
N ARG A 28 -8.86 1.14 -5.66
CA ARG A 28 -9.35 2.09 -6.66
C ARG A 28 -10.86 2.34 -6.57
N ARG A 29 -11.61 1.50 -5.85
CA ARG A 29 -13.06 1.64 -5.72
C ARG A 29 -13.39 2.59 -4.58
N ALA A 30 -14.53 3.26 -4.71
CA ALA A 30 -15.15 3.90 -3.55
C ALA A 30 -15.41 2.83 -2.48
N PRO A 31 -15.24 3.14 -1.19
CA PRO A 31 -15.00 4.47 -0.62
C PRO A 31 -13.53 4.82 -0.29
N TYR A 32 -12.54 4.14 -0.87
CA TYR A 32 -11.12 4.36 -0.52
C TYR A 32 -10.52 5.62 -1.14
N THR A 33 -9.63 6.28 -0.39
CA THR A 33 -8.82 7.40 -0.89
C THR A 33 -7.35 7.05 -0.73
N VAL A 34 -6.65 6.75 -1.82
CA VAL A 34 -5.21 6.45 -1.77
C VAL A 34 -4.42 7.76 -1.88
N VAL A 35 -3.57 8.06 -0.89
CA VAL A 35 -2.75 9.29 -0.85
C VAL A 35 -1.28 8.96 -0.54
N PRO A 36 -0.33 9.86 -0.86
CA PRO A 36 1.07 9.69 -0.48
C PRO A 36 1.24 9.65 1.04
N LEU A 37 2.14 8.79 1.55
CA LEU A 37 2.41 8.71 3.00
C LEU A 37 2.85 10.05 3.59
N GLY A 38 3.61 10.86 2.85
CA GLY A 38 4.02 12.19 3.28
C GLY A 38 2.84 13.14 3.54
N GLU A 39 1.75 13.01 2.76
CA GLU A 39 0.53 13.79 2.98
C GLU A 39 -0.19 13.35 4.25
N VAL A 40 -0.26 12.03 4.51
CA VAL A 40 -0.79 11.49 5.76
C VAL A 40 -0.02 12.06 6.96
N VAL A 41 1.31 12.00 6.91
CA VAL A 41 2.19 12.49 7.98
C VAL A 41 2.00 14.00 8.19
N SER A 42 1.97 14.79 7.11
CA SER A 42 1.76 16.23 7.21
C SER A 42 0.37 16.55 7.79
N ALA A 43 -0.69 15.90 7.32
CA ALA A 43 -2.03 16.15 7.84
C ALA A 43 -2.16 15.86 9.33
N LEU A 44 -1.55 14.76 9.81
CA LEU A 44 -1.52 14.42 11.22
C LEU A 44 -0.73 15.44 12.05
N ARG A 45 0.42 15.90 11.57
CA ARG A 45 1.23 16.93 12.25
C ARG A 45 0.51 18.28 12.34
N ASP A 46 -0.22 18.65 11.30
CA ASP A 46 -0.92 19.92 11.19
C ASP A 46 -2.32 19.89 11.84
N GLY A 47 -2.76 18.73 12.37
CA GLY A 47 -4.12 18.56 12.89
C GLY A 47 -5.22 18.65 11.82
N ARG A 48 -4.86 18.50 10.54
CA ARG A 48 -5.80 18.51 9.41
C ARG A 48 -6.52 17.18 9.31
N ARG A 49 -7.80 17.22 8.92
CA ARG A 49 -8.61 16.01 8.70
C ARG A 49 -8.17 15.32 7.41
N LEU A 50 -8.03 14.00 7.47
CA LEU A 50 -7.88 13.16 6.29
C LEU A 50 -9.25 12.78 5.71
N PRO A 51 -9.35 12.55 4.39
CA PRO A 51 -10.55 11.96 3.79
C PRO A 51 -10.92 10.63 4.49
N PRO A 52 -12.22 10.29 4.59
CA PRO A 52 -12.63 8.99 5.09
C PRO A 52 -11.95 7.86 4.32
N ARG A 53 -11.52 6.82 5.05
CA ARG A 53 -10.87 5.62 4.47
C ARG A 53 -9.65 5.96 3.60
N THR A 54 -8.85 6.90 4.09
CA THR A 54 -7.52 7.19 3.54
C THR A 54 -6.60 5.98 3.72
N VAL A 55 -5.88 5.61 2.66
CA VAL A 55 -4.89 4.53 2.65
C VAL A 55 -3.58 5.03 2.03
N ALA A 56 -2.45 4.73 2.67
CA ALA A 56 -1.13 4.86 2.06
C ALA A 56 -0.57 3.45 1.80
N ILE A 57 0.06 3.27 0.64
CA ILE A 57 0.76 2.02 0.29
C ILE A 57 2.25 2.20 0.58
N THR A 58 2.83 1.29 1.34
CA THR A 58 4.27 1.23 1.63
C THR A 58 4.85 -0.08 1.13
N ILE A 59 6.11 -0.03 0.71
CA ILE A 59 6.92 -1.17 0.26
C ILE A 59 8.25 -1.06 1.01
N ASP A 60 8.57 -2.08 1.79
CA ASP A 60 9.70 -2.06 2.72
C ASP A 60 10.85 -2.93 2.19
N ASP A 61 12.04 -2.81 2.80
CA ASP A 61 13.27 -3.57 2.54
C ASP A 61 13.95 -3.41 1.17
N ALA A 62 13.29 -2.76 0.20
CA ALA A 62 13.84 -2.50 -1.14
C ALA A 62 14.31 -3.78 -1.88
N PHE A 63 13.64 -4.90 -1.64
CA PHE A 63 13.95 -6.15 -2.33
C PHE A 63 13.73 -6.02 -3.84
N ARG A 64 14.69 -6.50 -4.62
CA ARG A 64 14.46 -6.80 -6.03
C ARG A 64 13.62 -8.07 -6.09
N SER A 65 12.35 -7.90 -6.41
CA SER A 65 11.43 -8.99 -6.76
C SER A 65 11.62 -9.39 -8.24
N ILE A 66 11.02 -10.54 -8.63
CA ILE A 66 10.94 -11.13 -10.00
C ILE A 66 11.40 -10.27 -11.16
#